data_AF-A0A0W7YK90-F1
#
_entry.id   AF-A0A0W7YK90-F1
#
_cell.length_a   1.000
_cell.length_b   1.000
_cell.length_c   1.000
_cell.angle_alpha   90.00
_cell.angle_beta   90.00
_cell.angle_gamma   90.00
#
_symmetry.space_group_name_H-M   'P 1'
#
loop_
_entity.id
_entity.type
_entity.pdbx_description
1 polymer ?
#
loop_
_entity_poly.entity_id
_entity_poly.type
_entity_poly.pdbx_seq_one_letter_code
_entity_poly.pdbx_strand_id
1 'polypeptide(L)'
;MAEVRNCPKCNEFFNYTGVREVCHKCAQSEEELYQIVYRFLRKRENRAATVERIVEATGAEEELLYKWVRKGRLQPAMFPNLGYPCDNCGHLTTTGKLCTKCQDELKADLRTFEAAKEFRDSVEQRDRVTYHAERKR
;
A
#
# COMPACT_ATOMS: atom_id res chain seq x y z
N MET A 1 -16.66 23.78 -3.66
CA MET A 1 -16.92 24.58 -2.45
C MET A 1 -15.71 24.43 -1.55
N ALA A 2 -15.08 25.53 -1.13
CA ALA A 2 -13.91 25.45 -0.24
C ALA A 2 -14.41 25.16 1.18
N GLU A 3 -14.13 23.96 1.69
CA GLU A 3 -14.42 23.59 3.07
C GLU A 3 -13.26 24.01 3.96
N VAL A 4 -13.52 24.67 5.08
CA VAL A 4 -12.47 24.94 6.07
C VAL A 4 -12.25 23.67 6.88
N ARG A 5 -11.03 23.12 6.85
CA ARG A 5 -10.63 21.93 7.61
C ARG A 5 -9.40 22.23 8.47
N ASN A 6 -9.21 21.41 9.50
CA ASN A 6 -8.00 21.45 10.33
C ASN A 6 -6.91 20.62 9.68
N CYS A 7 -5.69 21.15 9.61
CA CYS A 7 -4.54 20.41 9.13
C CYS A 7 -4.17 19.30 10.14
N PRO A 8 -4.05 18.03 9.73
CA PRO A 8 -3.71 16.94 10.65
C PRO A 8 -2.27 17.05 11.22
N LYS A 9 -1.40 17.87 10.61
CA LYS A 9 0.01 18.01 11.00
C LYS A 9 0.27 19.19 11.94
N CYS A 10 -0.38 20.33 11.72
CA CYS A 10 -0.17 21.55 12.51
C CYS A 10 -1.43 22.08 13.20
N ASN A 11 -2.59 21.44 13.02
CA ASN A 11 -3.90 21.89 13.50
C ASN A 11 -4.33 23.30 13.06
N GLU A 12 -3.63 23.90 12.10
CA GLU A 12 -4.02 25.20 11.54
C GLU A 12 -5.21 25.02 10.57
N PHE A 13 -6.15 25.97 10.60
CA PHE A 13 -7.27 26.02 9.68
C PHE A 13 -6.78 26.30 8.26
N PHE A 14 -7.28 25.54 7.28
CA PHE A 14 -7.00 25.79 5.87
C PHE A 14 -8.21 25.48 4.98
N ASN A 15 -8.26 26.13 3.82
CA ASN A 15 -9.28 25.88 2.81
C ASN A 15 -8.95 24.59 2.06
N TYR A 16 -9.74 23.55 2.27
CA TYR A 16 -9.65 22.29 1.57
C TYR A 16 -10.28 22.40 0.18
N THR A 17 -9.45 22.19 -0.85
CA THR A 17 -9.84 22.24 -2.27
C THR A 17 -9.95 20.86 -2.92
N GLY A 18 -9.90 19.77 -2.14
CA GLY A 18 -9.95 18.39 -2.65
C GLY A 18 -8.62 17.83 -3.16
N VAL A 19 -7.59 18.67 -3.33
CA VAL A 19 -6.29 18.27 -3.89
C VAL A 19 -5.24 17.94 -2.82
N ARG A 20 -5.30 18.61 -1.67
CA ARG A 20 -4.30 18.50 -0.59
C ARG A 20 -4.96 18.20 0.74
N GLU A 21 -4.46 17.20 1.44
CA GLU A 21 -4.94 16.78 2.77
C GLU A 21 -4.35 17.61 3.92
N VAL A 22 -3.31 18.40 3.63
CA VAL A 22 -2.60 19.25 4.59
C VAL A 22 -2.59 20.70 4.13
N CYS A 23 -2.35 21.63 5.07
CA CYS A 23 -2.25 23.05 4.74
C CYS A 23 -1.05 23.34 3.83
N HIS A 24 -1.05 24.52 3.18
CA HIS A 24 0.01 24.92 2.25
C HIS A 24 1.41 24.87 2.88
N LYS A 25 1.55 25.36 4.11
CA LYS A 25 2.84 25.39 4.83
C LYS A 25 3.38 23.97 5.04
N CYS A 26 2.52 23.05 5.51
CA CYS A 26 2.90 21.65 5.71
C CYS A 26 3.24 20.95 4.39
N ALA A 27 2.46 21.16 3.34
CA ALA A 27 2.75 20.61 2.01
C ALA A 27 4.11 21.10 1.48
N GLN A 28 4.42 22.38 1.70
CA GLN A 28 5.69 22.96 1.27
C GLN A 28 6.87 22.38 2.06
N SER A 29 6.74 22.23 3.38
CA SER A 29 7.76 21.57 4.21
C SER A 29 8.03 20.13 3.80
N GLU A 30 7.00 19.38 3.41
CA GLU A 30 7.16 18.01 2.91
C GLU A 30 7.87 17.98 1.55
N GLU A 31 7.60 18.96 0.68
CA GLU A 31 8.30 19.09 -0.58
C GLU A 31 9.77 19.44 -0.39
N GLU A 32 10.09 20.35 0.52
CA GLU A 32 11.48 20.69 0.86
C GLU A 32 12.26 19.48 1.38
N LEU A 33 11.66 18.71 2.30
CA LEU A 33 12.23 17.45 2.79
C LEU A 33 12.43 16.43 1.66
N TYR A 34 11.43 16.29 0.79
CA TYR A 34 11.54 15.42 -0.40
C TYR A 34 12.73 15.82 -1.28
N GLN A 35 12.94 17.12 -1.53
CA GLN A 35 14.06 17.62 -2.33
C GLN A 35 15.42 17.36 -1.66
N ILE A 36 15.49 17.39 -0.33
CA ILE A 36 16.70 17.04 0.42
C ILE A 36 17.01 15.54 0.25
N VAL A 37 16.00 14.69 0.47
CA VAL A 37 16.11 13.23 0.31
C VAL A 37 16.47 12.84 -1.12
N TYR A 38 15.82 13.44 -2.11
CA TYR A 38 16.11 13.17 -3.51
C TYR A 38 17.55 13.55 -3.89
N ARG A 39 18.04 14.71 -3.42
CA ARG A 39 19.44 15.12 -3.62
C ARG A 39 20.43 14.18 -2.94
N PHE A 40 20.10 13.68 -1.75
CA PHE A 40 20.91 12.70 -1.04
C PHE A 40 21.00 11.37 -1.80
N LEU A 41 19.87 10.85 -2.27
CA LEU A 41 19.77 9.58 -3.02
C LEU A 41 20.38 9.63 -4.42
N ARG A 42 20.41 10.80 -5.06
CA ARG A 42 20.99 10.96 -6.40
C ARG A 42 22.51 10.68 -6.43
N LYS A 43 23.21 10.88 -5.31
CA LYS A 43 24.65 10.60 -5.18
C LYS A 43 24.90 9.10 -5.34
N ARG A 44 25.88 8.72 -6.17
CA ARG A 44 26.18 7.31 -6.51
C ARG A 44 26.42 6.43 -5.27
N GLU A 45 27.16 6.97 -4.31
CA GLU A 45 27.51 6.30 -3.04
C GLU A 45 26.29 5.97 -2.18
N ASN A 46 25.22 6.77 -2.30
CA ASN A 46 24.03 6.66 -1.47
C ASN A 46 22.87 5.91 -2.13
N ARG A 47 23.05 5.37 -3.35
CA ARG A 47 21.99 4.66 -4.06
C ARG A 47 21.55 3.37 -3.37
N ALA A 48 22.46 2.76 -2.61
CA ALA A 48 22.20 1.58 -1.80
C ALA A 48 21.99 1.93 -0.31
N ALA A 49 21.74 3.21 0.04
CA ALA A 49 21.45 3.58 1.41
C ALA A 49 20.18 2.88 1.92
N THR A 50 20.23 2.40 3.17
CA THR A 50 19.07 1.87 3.89
C THR A 50 18.15 3.02 4.31
N VAL A 51 16.89 2.69 4.61
CA VAL A 51 15.90 3.66 5.13
C VAL A 51 16.45 4.38 6.37
N GLU A 52 16.99 3.64 7.33
CA GLU A 52 17.64 4.17 8.54
C GLU A 52 18.71 5.22 8.22
N ARG A 53 19.58 4.93 7.24
CA ARG A 53 20.66 5.84 6.87
C ARG A 53 20.13 7.13 6.22
N ILE A 54 19.03 7.03 5.46
CA ILE A 54 18.39 8.20 4.86
C ILE A 54 17.77 9.06 5.96
N VAL A 55 17.10 8.46 6.94
CA VAL A 55 16.52 9.15 8.10
C VAL A 55 17.59 9.90 8.88
N GLU A 56 18.70 9.23 9.20
CA GLU A 56 19.84 9.88 9.88
C GLU A 56 20.43 11.06 9.11
N ALA A 57 20.60 10.91 7.79
CA ALA A 57 21.28 11.91 6.97
C ALA A 57 20.40 13.10 6.59
N THR A 58 19.07 12.90 6.52
CA THR A 58 18.13 13.90 6.02
C THR A 58 17.17 14.43 7.07
N GLY A 59 17.03 13.74 8.20
CA GLY A 59 16.05 14.06 9.24
C GLY A 59 14.61 13.82 8.81
N ALA A 60 14.39 13.14 7.67
CA ALA A 60 13.06 12.76 7.22
C ALA A 60 12.55 11.54 7.99
N GLU A 61 11.26 11.50 8.26
CA GLU A 61 10.60 10.41 8.97
C GLU A 61 10.42 9.18 8.07
N GLU A 62 10.55 7.97 8.63
CA GLU A 62 10.41 6.71 7.88
C GLU A 62 9.05 6.61 7.17
N GLU A 63 7.98 7.03 7.84
CA GLU A 63 6.64 7.04 7.26
C GLU A 63 6.54 7.91 6.00
N LEU A 64 7.23 9.06 5.97
CA LEU A 64 7.24 9.94 4.80
C LEU A 64 7.97 9.29 3.63
N LEU A 65 9.08 8.59 3.89
CA LEU A 65 9.80 7.82 2.88
C LEU A 65 8.89 6.74 2.28
N TYR A 66 8.20 5.95 3.13
CA TYR A 66 7.25 4.94 2.65
C TYR A 66 6.10 5.54 1.85
N LYS A 67 5.56 6.70 2.27
CA LYS A 67 4.52 7.43 1.53
C LYS A 67 5.00 7.84 0.14
N TRP A 68 6.23 8.34 0.00
CA TRP A 68 6.77 8.73 -1.31
C TRP A 68 7.04 7.55 -2.23
N VAL A 69 7.50 6.42 -1.67
CA VAL A 69 7.66 5.18 -2.43
C VAL A 69 6.30 4.64 -2.90
N ARG A 70 5.29 4.59 -2.01
CA ARG A 70 3.92 4.16 -2.34
C ARG A 70 3.26 5.06 -3.39
N LYS A 71 3.52 6.36 -3.37
CA LYS A 71 3.05 7.33 -4.39
C LYS A 71 3.84 7.27 -5.70
N GLY A 72 4.91 6.47 -5.78
CA GLY A 72 5.76 6.37 -6.97
C GLY A 72 6.67 7.58 -7.21
N ARG A 73 6.80 8.49 -6.22
CA ARG A 73 7.72 9.65 -6.32
C ARG A 73 9.18 9.20 -6.24
N LEU A 74 9.46 8.20 -5.41
CA LEU A 74 10.76 7.51 -5.35
C LEU A 74 10.60 6.13 -5.99
N GLN A 75 11.35 5.85 -7.06
CA GLN A 75 11.24 4.57 -7.75
C GLN A 75 12.16 3.52 -7.12
N PRO A 76 11.62 2.40 -6.60
CA PRO A 76 12.43 1.31 -6.05
C PRO A 76 13.41 0.71 -7.06
N ALA A 77 13.11 0.81 -8.36
CA ALA A 77 14.00 0.31 -9.43
C ALA A 77 15.39 0.98 -9.43
N MET A 78 15.49 2.21 -8.93
CA MET A 78 16.77 2.92 -8.81
C MET A 78 17.45 2.71 -7.44
N PHE A 79 16.74 2.17 -6.46
CA PHE A 79 17.15 2.10 -5.06
C PHE A 79 16.83 0.72 -4.48
N PRO A 80 17.77 -0.24 -4.53
CA PRO A 80 17.50 -1.65 -4.20
C PRO A 80 17.10 -1.86 -2.73
N ASN A 81 17.56 -0.99 -1.82
CA ASN A 81 17.25 -1.06 -0.39
C ASN A 81 16.05 -0.18 0.02
N LEU A 82 15.38 0.45 -0.95
CA LEU A 82 14.23 1.30 -0.69
C LEU A 82 12.94 0.52 -0.96
N GLY A 83 12.33 0.05 0.13
CA GLY A 83 11.02 -0.58 0.13
C GLY A 83 10.18 -0.07 1.28
N TYR A 84 8.95 -0.56 1.38
CA TYR A 84 8.06 -0.31 2.50
C TYR A 84 7.58 -1.65 3.08
N PRO A 85 7.25 -1.70 4.38
CA PRO A 85 6.77 -2.92 5.01
C PRO A 85 5.42 -3.34 4.41
N CYS A 86 5.26 -4.65 4.21
CA CYS A 86 4.00 -5.29 3.85
C CYS A 86 3.02 -5.15 5.01
N ASP A 87 1.77 -4.75 4.71
CA ASP A 87 0.75 -4.53 5.75
C ASP A 87 0.36 -5.83 6.49
N ASN A 88 0.56 -7.01 5.88
CA ASN A 88 0.26 -8.31 6.49
C ASN A 88 1.43 -8.92 7.31
N CYS A 89 2.64 -8.99 6.75
CA CYS A 89 3.77 -9.70 7.36
C CYS A 89 4.95 -8.81 7.77
N GLY A 90 4.91 -7.51 7.48
CA GLY A 90 6.00 -6.57 7.76
C GLY A 90 7.24 -6.71 6.87
N HIS A 91 7.27 -7.69 5.95
CA HIS A 91 8.41 -7.86 5.04
C HIS A 91 8.58 -6.65 4.12
N LEU A 92 9.83 -6.27 3.82
CA LEU A 92 10.10 -5.14 2.93
C LEU A 92 9.66 -5.47 1.49
N THR A 93 8.84 -4.61 0.92
CA THR A 93 8.25 -4.79 -0.41
C THR A 93 8.42 -3.53 -1.24
N THR A 94 8.55 -3.72 -2.54
CA THR A 94 8.64 -2.63 -3.52
C THR A 94 7.40 -2.54 -4.40
N THR A 95 6.48 -3.52 -4.30
CA THR A 95 5.35 -3.71 -5.20
C THR A 95 4.04 -3.97 -4.42
N GLY A 96 3.03 -3.12 -4.64
CA GLY A 96 1.68 -3.28 -4.05
C GLY A 96 1.63 -3.19 -2.52
N LYS A 97 0.44 -3.24 -1.90
CA LYS A 97 0.32 -3.14 -0.42
C LYS A 97 0.79 -4.39 0.33
N LEU A 98 0.81 -5.52 -0.37
CA LEU A 98 1.14 -6.83 0.17
C LEU A 98 2.37 -7.38 -0.55
N CYS A 99 3.22 -8.10 0.16
CA CYS A 99 4.33 -8.82 -0.47
C CYS A 99 3.80 -9.91 -1.41
N THR A 100 4.63 -10.32 -2.36
CA THR A 100 4.27 -11.39 -3.31
C THR A 100 3.82 -12.66 -2.60
N LYS A 101 4.51 -13.05 -1.51
CA LYS A 101 4.13 -14.21 -0.68
C LYS A 101 2.71 -14.09 -0.12
N CYS A 102 2.38 -12.98 0.55
CA CYS A 102 1.05 -12.79 1.12
C CYS A 102 -0.03 -12.66 0.03
N GLN A 103 0.30 -12.10 -1.14
CA GLN A 103 -0.63 -12.09 -2.26
C GLN A 103 -0.91 -13.51 -2.78
N ASP A 104 0.13 -14.35 -2.85
CA ASP A 104 0.00 -15.71 -3.37
C ASP A 104 -0.70 -16.64 -2.38
N GLU A 105 -0.45 -16.48 -1.08
CA GLU A 105 -1.20 -17.14 0.00
C GLU A 105 -2.70 -16.80 -0.07
N LEU A 106 -3.04 -15.51 -0.17
CA LEU A 106 -4.45 -15.08 -0.28
C LEU A 106 -5.13 -15.63 -1.55
N LYS A 107 -4.41 -15.68 -2.68
CA LYS A 107 -4.94 -16.28 -3.91
C LYS A 107 -5.14 -17.78 -3.76
N ALA A 108 -4.24 -18.47 -3.05
CA ALA A 108 -4.38 -19.90 -2.77
C ALA A 108 -5.61 -20.17 -1.91
N ASP A 109 -5.78 -19.42 -0.82
CA ASP A 109 -6.93 -19.54 0.07
C ASP A 109 -8.24 -19.28 -0.68
N LEU A 110 -8.29 -18.23 -1.51
CA LEU A 110 -9.48 -17.92 -2.31
C LEU A 110 -9.83 -19.06 -3.28
N ARG A 111 -8.85 -19.64 -3.97
CA ARG A 111 -9.06 -20.80 -4.85
C ARG A 111 -9.60 -22.01 -4.10
N THR A 112 -9.08 -22.29 -2.91
CA THR A 112 -9.59 -23.41 -2.10
C THR A 112 -11.04 -23.18 -1.66
N PHE A 113 -11.38 -21.94 -1.31
CA PHE A 113 -12.74 -21.58 -0.93
C PHE A 113 -13.72 -21.70 -2.11
N GLU A 114 -13.34 -21.22 -3.29
CA GLU A 114 -14.11 -21.32 -4.53
C GLU A 114 -14.35 -22.78 -4.91
N ALA A 115 -13.32 -23.62 -4.91
CA ALA A 115 -13.44 -25.04 -5.21
C ALA A 115 -14.36 -25.77 -4.21
N ALA A 116 -14.26 -25.45 -2.92
CA ALA A 116 -15.15 -26.01 -1.90
C ALA A 116 -16.60 -25.55 -2.09
N LYS A 117 -16.83 -24.32 -2.56
CA LYS A 117 -18.17 -23.81 -2.86
C LYS A 117 -18.76 -24.51 -4.09
N GLU A 118 -18.02 -24.59 -5.18
CA GLU A 118 -18.44 -25.30 -6.39
C GLU A 118 -18.79 -26.77 -6.11
N PHE A 119 -17.99 -27.44 -5.28
CA PHE A 119 -18.28 -28.80 -4.86
C PHE A 119 -19.62 -28.89 -4.11
N ARG A 120 -19.85 -28.03 -3.10
CA ARG A 120 -21.12 -27.99 -2.36
C ARG A 120 -22.32 -27.71 -3.27
N ASP A 121 -22.20 -26.73 -4.16
CA ASP A 121 -23.26 -26.36 -5.09
C ASP A 121 -23.59 -27.53 -6.05
N SER A 122 -22.57 -28.27 -6.49
CA SER A 122 -22.74 -29.45 -7.36
C SER A 122 -23.43 -30.63 -6.65
N VAL A 123 -23.15 -30.84 -5.36
CA VAL A 123 -23.80 -31.88 -4.55
C VAL A 123 -25.27 -31.51 -4.33
N GLU A 124 -25.56 -30.27 -3.96
CA GLU A 124 -26.94 -29.80 -3.76
C GLU A 124 -27.78 -29.90 -5.03
N GLN A 125 -27.22 -29.57 -6.20
CA GLN A 125 -27.91 -29.74 -7.48
C GLN A 125 -28.23 -31.22 -7.78
N ARG A 126 -27.29 -32.14 -7.51
CA ARG A 126 -27.51 -33.58 -7.70
C ARG A 126 -28.63 -34.10 -6.80
N ASP A 127 -28.61 -33.72 -5.52
CA ASP A 127 -29.62 -34.16 -4.56
C ASP A 127 -31.03 -33.68 -4.95
N ARG A 128 -31.15 -32.41 -5.40
CA ARG A 128 -32.43 -31.87 -5.92
C ARG A 128 -32.94 -32.64 -7.14
N VAL A 129 -32.07 -32.97 -8.10
CA VAL A 129 -32.47 -33.73 -9.31
C VAL A 129 -32.93 -35.15 -8.94
N THR A 130 -32.27 -35.78 -7.98
CA THR A 130 -32.57 -37.16 -7.58
C THR A 130 -33.92 -37.24 -6.84
N TYR A 131 -34.20 -36.29 -5.94
CA TYR A 131 -35.49 -36.15 -5.26
C TYR A 131 -36.67 -35.94 -6.23
N HIS A 132 -36.48 -35.17 -7.31
CA HIS A 132 -37.51 -34.97 -8.33
C HIS A 132 -37.77 -36.20 -9.21
N ALA A 133 -36.78 -37.08 -9.37
CA ALA A 133 -36.93 -38.32 -10.15
C ALA A 133 -37.73 -39.39 -9.38
N GLU A 134 -37.53 -39.50 -8.06
CA GLU A 134 -38.26 -40.46 -7.23
C GLU A 134 -39.75 -40.12 -7.07
N ARG A 135 -40.10 -38.83 -7.05
CA ARG A 135 -41.50 -38.37 -6.89
C ARG A 135 -42.38 -38.57 -8.14
N LYS A 136 -41.79 -38.95 -9.28
CA LYS A 136 -42.48 -39.16 -10.57
C LYS A 136 -42.76 -40.63 -10.90
N ARG A 137 -42.34 -41.56 -10.06
CA ARG A 137 -42.71 -42.98 -10.08
C ARG A 137 -43.88 -43.23 -9.14
#